data_AF-A0A5W3DK63-F1
#
_entry.id   AF-A0A5W3DK63-F1
#
_cell.length_a   1.000
_cell.length_b   1.000
_cell.length_c   1.000
_cell.angle_alpha   90.00
_cell.angle_beta   90.00
_cell.angle_gamma   90.00
#
_symmetry.space_group_name_H-M   'P 1'
#
loop_
_entity.id
_entity.type
_entity.pdbx_description
1 polymer ?
#
loop_
_entity_poly.entity_id
_entity_poly.type
_entity_poly.pdbx_seq_one_letter_code
_entity_poly.pdbx_strand_id
1 'polypeptide(L)' 'MTIAITDVVLRDAHQSLFATRLRLDDMLPIAAQLDDVGYGSLEC' A
#
# COMPACT_ATOMS: atom_id res chain seq x y z
N MET A 1 -13.25 15.22 14.96
CA MET A 1 -12.88 15.18 13.53
C MET A 1 -11.83 14.09 13.38
N THR A 2 -12.13 13.03 12.62
CA THR A 2 -11.21 11.89 12.44
C THR A 2 -10.37 12.13 11.20
N ILE A 3 -9.06 11.89 11.28
CA ILE A 3 -8.13 12.03 10.15
C ILE A 3 -8.12 10.71 9.37
N ALA A 4 -8.30 10.77 8.05
CA ALA A 4 -8.12 9.62 7.17
C ALA A 4 -6.65 9.47 6.79
N ILE A 5 -6.16 8.24 6.74
CA ILE A 5 -4.78 7.92 6.37
C ILE A 5 -4.77 7.25 4.99
N THR A 6 -3.83 7.64 4.15
CA THR A 6 -3.52 6.98 2.88
C THR A 6 -2.21 6.22 3.04
N ASP A 7 -2.22 4.92 2.75
CA ASP A 7 -1.00 4.13 2.68
C ASP A 7 -0.45 4.15 1.24
N VAL A 8 0.87 4.26 1.10
CA VAL A 8 1.58 4.36 -0.18
C VAL A 8 2.51 3.17 -0.44
N VAL A 9 2.40 2.12 0.39
CA VAL A 9 3.29 0.96 0.34
C VAL A 9 3.26 0.24 -1.00
N LEU A 10 2.12 0.23 -1.70
CA LEU A 10 1.95 -0.47 -2.97
C LEU A 10 2.43 0.33 -4.19
N ARG A 11 2.76 1.63 -4.04
CA ARG A 11 3.27 2.50 -5.12
C ARG A 11 4.51 3.29 -4.71
N ASP A 12 4.35 4.39 -3.99
CA ASP A 12 5.44 5.35 -3.79
C ASP A 12 6.56 4.81 -2.91
N ALA A 13 6.25 3.92 -1.96
CA ALA A 13 7.25 3.40 -1.05
C ALA A 13 8.34 2.62 -1.80
N HIS A 14 7.96 1.63 -2.62
CA HIS A 14 8.94 0.85 -3.37
C HIS A 14 9.50 1.60 -4.57
N GLN A 15 8.77 2.59 -5.12
CA GLN A 15 9.33 3.54 -6.08
C GLN A 15 10.48 4.35 -5.47
N SER A 16 10.30 4.85 -4.25
CA SER A 16 11.28 5.68 -3.55
C SER A 16 12.47 4.89 -2.99
N LEU A 17 12.22 3.68 -2.49
CA LEU A 17 13.20 2.91 -1.72
C LEU A 17 13.84 1.77 -2.51
N PHE A 18 13.12 1.16 -3.46
CA PHE A 18 13.52 -0.08 -4.13
C PHE A 18 13.38 0.00 -5.66
N ALA A 19 13.48 1.21 -6.22
CA ALA A 19 13.47 1.48 -7.66
C ALA A 19 12.27 0.85 -8.42
N THR A 20 11.09 0.89 -7.80
CA THR A 20 9.82 0.42 -8.38
C THR A 20 9.82 -1.07 -8.75
N ARG A 21 10.47 -1.91 -7.92
CA ARG A 21 10.65 -3.35 -8.20
C ARG A 21 9.80 -4.31 -7.38
N LEU A 22 8.85 -3.81 -6.59
CA LEU A 22 7.90 -4.69 -5.90
C LEU A 22 6.99 -5.38 -6.93
N ARG A 23 6.91 -6.71 -6.90
CA ARG A 23 6.09 -7.49 -7.84
C ARG A 23 4.69 -7.66 -7.30
N LEU A 24 3.73 -7.85 -8.19
CA LEU A 24 2.35 -8.14 -7.80
C LEU A 24 2.24 -9.40 -6.92
N ASP A 25 3.02 -10.45 -7.23
CA ASP A 25 3.03 -11.69 -6.45
C ASP A 25 3.48 -11.49 -4.99
N ASP A 26 4.27 -10.44 -4.72
CA ASP A 26 4.69 -10.07 -3.37
C ASP A 26 3.63 -9.21 -2.65
N MET A 27 2.74 -8.54 -3.39
CA MET A 27 1.67 -7.70 -2.86
C MET A 27 0.41 -8.49 -2.49
N LEU A 28 0.01 -9.45 -3.34
CA LEU A 28 -1.26 -10.18 -3.17
C LEU A 28 -1.42 -10.90 -1.81
N PRO A 29 -0.38 -11.51 -1.20
CA PRO A 29 -0.52 -12.20 0.07
C PRO A 29 -0.99 -11.31 1.24
N ILE A 30 -0.76 -9.99 1.19
CA ILE A 30 -1.13 -9.04 2.25
C ILE A 30 -2.37 -8.20 1.90
N ALA A 31 -2.84 -8.24 0.66
CA ALA A 31 -3.89 -7.34 0.15
C ALA A 31 -5.18 -7.36 0.98
N ALA A 32 -5.66 -8.54 1.37
CA ALA A 32 -6.86 -8.68 2.20
C ALA A 32 -6.69 -8.07 3.60
N GLN A 33 -5.48 -8.09 4.17
CA GLN A 33 -5.21 -7.46 5.45
C GLN A 33 -5.17 -5.93 5.31
N LEU A 34 -4.59 -5.40 4.22
CA LEU A 34 -4.57 -3.97 3.93
C LEU A 34 -5.98 -3.38 3.75
N ASP A 35 -6.89 -4.16 3.13
CA ASP A 35 -8.30 -3.77 2.95
C ASP A 35 -9.06 -3.68 4.30
N ASP A 36 -8.75 -4.56 5.25
CA ASP A 36 -9.39 -4.61 6.57
C ASP A 36 -8.91 -3.52 7.55
N VAL A 37 -7.76 -2.87 7.30
CA VAL A 37 -7.21 -1.83 8.20
C VAL A 37 -8.11 -0.60 8.33
N GLY A 38 -8.87 -0.27 7.28
CA GLY A 38 -9.70 0.94 7.24
C GLY A 38 -8.95 2.20 6.80
N TYR A 39 -7.99 2.06 5.89
CA TYR A 39 -7.36 3.21 5.22
C TYR A 39 -8.39 4.02 4.44
N GLY A 40 -8.20 5.34 4.39
CA GLY A 40 -9.01 6.23 3.54
C GLY A 40 -8.76 5.98 2.05
N SER A 41 -7.55 5.55 1.71
CA SER A 41 -7.19 5.03 0.39
C SER A 41 -5.87 4.24 0.46
N LEU A 42 -5.65 3.41 -0.55
CA LEU A 42 -4.37 2.78 -0.83
C LEU A 42 -3.86 3.34 -2.17
N GLU A 43 -2.62 3.81 -2.22
CA GLU A 43 -1.96 4.15 -3.46
C GLU A 43 -1.23 2.91 -4.00
N CYS A 44 -1.66 2.44 -5.17
CA CYS A 44 -1.17 1.24 -5.84
C CYS A 44 -0.78 1.53 -7.29
#